data_AF-A0A3P6G3E3-F1
#
_entry.id   AF-A0A3P6G3E3-F1
#
_cell.length_a   1.000
_cell.length_b   1.000
_cell.length_c   1.000
_cell.angle_alpha   90.00
_cell.angle_beta   90.00
_cell.angle_gamma   90.00
#
_symmetry.space_group_name_H-M   'P 1'
#
loop_
_entity.id
_entity.type
_entity.pdbx_description
1 polymer ?
#
loop_
_entity_poly.entity_id
_entity_poly.type
_entity_poly.pdbx_seq_one_letter_code
_entity_poly.pdbx_strand_id
1 'polypeptide(L)'
;MDVVDMGNPLSVPVGGATLGRIFNVLGEPVDNLGPVDTLTTSPIHKSAPAFIDLDTTLSIFETGIKVVDLLAPYRRGEKSDYSVGLAWVKQY
;
A
#
# COMPACT_ATOMS: atom_id res chain seq x y z
N MET A 1 10.24 -26.71 -22.47
CA MET A 1 9.61 -26.01 -21.33
C MET A 1 8.49 -25.21 -21.94
N ASP A 2 7.26 -25.62 -21.67
CA ASP A 2 6.08 -25.00 -22.27
C ASP A 2 5.77 -23.70 -21.52
N VAL A 3 5.60 -22.62 -22.27
CA VAL A 3 5.27 -21.30 -21.72
C VAL A 3 3.80 -21.06 -21.99
N VAL A 4 3.04 -20.77 -20.94
CA VAL A 4 1.61 -20.45 -21.02
C VAL A 4 1.44 -18.97 -20.74
N ASP A 5 0.93 -18.24 -21.73
CA ASP A 5 0.50 -16.85 -21.55
C ASP A 5 -0.86 -16.83 -20.85
N MET A 6 -0.95 -16.13 -19.72
CA MET A 6 -2.20 -15.96 -18.97
C MET A 6 -3.10 -14.86 -19.56
N GLY A 7 -2.62 -14.09 -20.54
CA GLY A 7 -3.37 -13.05 -21.25
C GLY A 7 -3.75 -11.82 -20.41
N ASN A 8 -3.52 -11.87 -19.09
CA ASN A 8 -3.85 -10.84 -18.13
C ASN A 8 -2.60 -10.45 -17.31
N PRO A 9 -2.49 -9.18 -16.88
CA PRO A 9 -1.44 -8.77 -15.96
C PRO A 9 -1.53 -9.52 -14.62
N LEU A 10 -0.39 -9.60 -13.92
CA LEU A 10 -0.32 -10.14 -12.57
C LEU A 10 -1.37 -9.44 -11.68
N SER A 11 -2.28 -10.23 -11.11
CA SER A 11 -3.41 -9.74 -10.33
C SER A 11 -3.35 -10.31 -8.93
N VAL A 12 -3.54 -9.44 -7.94
CA VAL A 12 -3.44 -9.78 -6.51
C VAL A 12 -4.80 -9.66 -5.83
N PRO A 13 -5.09 -10.47 -4.79
CA PRO A 13 -6.32 -10.34 -4.02
C PRO A 13 -6.37 -8.98 -3.33
N VAL A 14 -7.53 -8.33 -3.33
CA VAL A 14 -7.77 -7.05 -2.65
C VAL A 14 -9.10 -7.06 -1.93
N GLY A 15 -9.24 -6.24 -0.89
CA GLY A 15 -10.49 -6.05 -0.14
C GLY A 15 -10.31 -6.20 1.35
N GLY A 16 -11.43 -6.24 2.10
CA GLY A 16 -11.38 -6.35 3.57
C GLY A 16 -10.76 -7.65 4.07
N ALA A 17 -10.90 -8.74 3.31
CA ALA A 17 -10.36 -10.05 3.67
C ALA A 17 -8.82 -10.13 3.61
N THR A 18 -8.13 -9.17 2.99
CA THR A 18 -6.66 -9.10 2.97
C THR A 18 -6.08 -8.36 4.17
N LEU A 19 -6.91 -7.67 4.97
CA LEU A 19 -6.45 -6.93 6.15
C LEU A 19 -5.90 -7.91 7.21
N GLY A 20 -4.66 -7.67 7.65
CA GLY A 20 -3.99 -8.50 8.66
C GLY A 20 -3.37 -9.79 8.12
N ARG A 21 -3.42 -10.03 6.81
CA ARG A 21 -2.79 -11.18 6.15
C ARG A 21 -1.45 -10.76 5.53
N ILE A 22 -0.51 -11.70 5.42
CA ILE A 22 0.81 -11.45 4.81
C ILE A 22 0.86 -12.12 3.43
N PHE A 23 1.14 -11.34 2.39
CA PHE A 23 1.19 -11.81 1.01
C PHE A 23 2.58 -11.65 0.39
N ASN A 24 2.92 -12.53 -0.54
CA ASN A 24 4.05 -12.34 -1.44
C ASN A 24 3.67 -11.42 -2.63
N VAL A 25 4.64 -11.15 -3.52
CA VAL A 25 4.46 -10.32 -4.71
C VAL A 25 3.43 -10.90 -5.69
N LEU A 26 3.24 -12.22 -5.68
CA LEU A 26 2.26 -12.93 -6.51
C LEU A 26 0.84 -12.90 -5.92
N GLY A 27 0.67 -12.39 -4.69
CA GLY A 27 -0.62 -12.37 -3.99
C GLY A 27 -0.96 -13.66 -3.25
N GLU A 28 0.01 -14.55 -3.04
CA GLU A 28 -0.17 -15.78 -2.28
C GLU A 28 0.07 -15.52 -0.78
N PRO A 29 -0.80 -16.04 0.11
CA PRO A 29 -0.64 -15.86 1.55
C PRO A 29 0.55 -16.70 2.05
N VAL A 30 1.48 -16.05 2.77
CA VAL A 30 2.68 -16.68 3.39
C VAL A 30 2.57 -16.78 4.91
N ASP A 31 1.39 -16.50 5.45
CA ASP A 31 1.11 -16.45 6.89
C ASP A 31 0.67 -17.79 7.51
N ASN A 32 0.61 -18.87 6.73
CA ASN A 32 0.15 -20.20 7.14
C ASN A 32 -1.28 -20.25 7.73
N LEU A 33 -2.09 -19.19 7.53
CA LEU A 33 -3.46 -19.09 8.05
C LEU A 33 -4.51 -19.64 7.08
N GLY A 34 -4.08 -20.41 6.06
CA GLY A 34 -4.95 -20.98 5.03
C GLY A 34 -5.24 -20.01 3.87
N PRO A 35 -6.11 -20.39 2.92
CA PRO A 35 -6.47 -19.54 1.80
C PRO A 35 -7.21 -18.27 2.26
N VAL A 36 -7.17 -17.22 1.43
CA VAL A 36 -7.92 -15.99 1.66
C VAL A 36 -9.14 -16.01 0.76
N ASP A 37 -10.33 -15.97 1.35
CA ASP A 37 -11.59 -15.89 0.62
C ASP A 37 -11.79 -14.46 0.07
N THR A 38 -11.14 -14.15 -1.04
CA THR A 38 -11.37 -12.91 -1.80
C THR A 38 -12.01 -13.20 -3.15
N LEU A 39 -13.14 -12.57 -3.43
CA LEU A 39 -13.77 -12.59 -4.76
C LEU A 39 -13.24 -11.48 -5.67
N THR A 40 -12.47 -10.55 -5.13
CA THR A 40 -11.99 -9.36 -5.85
C THR A 40 -10.48 -9.40 -5.99
N THR A 41 -10.00 -9.47 -7.22
CA THR A 41 -8.59 -9.35 -7.58
C THR A 41 -8.36 -8.07 -8.35
N SER A 42 -7.19 -7.46 -8.17
CA SER A 42 -6.80 -6.22 -8.83
C SER A 42 -5.47 -6.40 -9.56
N PRO A 43 -5.34 -5.96 -10.83
CA PRO A 43 -4.05 -5.96 -11.51
C PRO A 43 -3.08 -4.97 -10.83
N ILE A 44 -1.81 -5.34 -10.77
CA ILE A 44 -0.74 -4.46 -10.24
C ILE A 44 -0.41 -3.30 -11.19
N HIS A 45 -0.67 -3.49 -12.48
CA HIS A 45 -0.51 -2.48 -13.50
C HIS A 45 -1.85 -1.79 -13.74
N LYS A 46 -2.01 -0.60 -13.17
CA LYS A 46 -3.15 0.29 -13.42
C LYS A 46 -2.64 1.67 -13.82
N SER A 47 -3.36 2.32 -14.72
CA SER A 47 -3.11 3.72 -15.06
C SER A 47 -3.33 4.61 -13.84
N ALA A 48 -2.54 5.68 -13.72
CA ALA A 48 -2.78 6.71 -12.72
C ALA A 48 -4.18 7.34 -12.93
N PRO A 49 -4.83 7.80 -11.85
CA PRO A 49 -6.12 8.49 -11.95
C PRO A 49 -6.01 9.75 -12.83
N ALA A 50 -7.10 10.12 -13.48
CA ALA A 50 -7.14 11.32 -14.31
C ALA A 50 -7.03 12.59 -13.45
N PHE A 51 -6.53 13.68 -14.04
CA PHE A 51 -6.37 14.96 -13.34
C PHE A 51 -7.68 15.48 -12.71
N ILE A 52 -8.83 15.15 -13.31
CA ILE A 52 -10.17 15.55 -12.84
C ILE A 52 -10.59 14.77 -11.59
N ASP A 53 -10.06 13.56 -11.40
CA ASP A 53 -10.34 12.70 -10.24
C ASP A 53 -9.37 12.96 -9.08
N LEU A 54 -8.37 13.85 -9.27
CA LEU A 54 -7.47 14.25 -8.21
C LEU A 54 -8.21 15.19 -7.25
N ASP A 55 -8.35 14.73 -6.02
CA ASP A 55 -8.91 15.54 -4.96
C ASP A 55 -7.94 16.69 -4.61
N THR A 56 -8.46 17.92 -4.64
CA THR A 56 -7.72 19.13 -4.25
C THR A 56 -8.01 19.53 -2.80
N THR A 57 -8.83 18.76 -2.09
CA THR A 57 -9.16 19.04 -0.70
C THR A 57 -7.94 18.84 0.20
N LEU A 58 -7.52 19.93 0.84
CA LEU A 58 -6.46 19.93 1.84
C LEU A 58 -7.01 19.29 3.12
N SER A 59 -6.83 17.97 3.28
CA SER A 59 -7.08 17.27 4.52
C SER A 59 -5.76 16.89 5.20
N ILE A 60 -5.62 17.26 6.47
CA ILE A 60 -4.46 16.91 7.30
C ILE A 60 -4.67 15.49 7.83
N PHE A 61 -3.66 14.63 7.69
CA PHE A 61 -3.62 13.31 8.28
C PHE A 61 -2.94 13.42 9.65
N GLU A 62 -3.74 13.38 10.72
CA GLU A 62 -3.23 13.45 12.09
C GLU A 62 -2.50 12.16 12.45
N THR A 63 -1.20 12.26 12.79
CA THR A 63 -0.40 11.09 13.16
C THR A 63 -0.44 10.76 14.64
N GLY A 64 -0.76 11.76 15.49
CA GLY A 64 -0.69 11.64 16.93
C GLY A 64 0.73 11.83 17.49
N ILE A 65 1.73 12.10 16.65
CA ILE A 65 3.09 12.42 17.06
C ILE A 65 3.26 13.94 17.08
N LYS A 66 3.25 14.53 18.28
CA LYS A 66 3.27 16.00 18.48
C LYS A 66 4.35 16.73 17.68
N VAL A 67 5.55 16.16 17.60
CA VAL A 67 6.68 16.78 16.89
C VAL A 67 6.45 16.78 15.38
N VAL A 68 5.87 15.72 14.84
CA VAL A 68 5.61 15.57 13.41
C VAL A 68 4.43 16.43 12.99
N ASP A 69 3.33 16.39 13.74
CA ASP A 69 2.12 17.17 13.43
C ASP A 69 2.37 18.70 13.54
N LEU A 70 3.30 19.15 14.39
CA LEU A 70 3.63 20.57 14.55
C LEU A 70 4.64 21.09 13.51
N LEU A 71 5.67 20.30 13.19
CA LEU A 71 6.76 20.74 12.31
C LEU A 71 6.53 20.40 10.84
N ALA A 72 5.83 19.31 10.55
CA ALA A 72 5.60 18.81 9.20
C ALA A 72 4.26 18.02 9.13
N PRO A 73 3.11 18.71 9.20
CA PRO A 73 1.81 18.03 9.12
C PRO A 73 1.65 17.32 7.78
N TYR A 74 1.32 16.02 7.81
CA TYR A 74 1.14 15.25 6.58
C TYR A 74 -0.21 15.58 5.94
N ARG A 75 -0.21 15.86 4.64
CA ARG A 75 -1.44 15.97 3.87
C ARG A 75 -1.85 14.61 3.33
N ARG A 76 -3.15 14.31 3.40
CA ARG A 76 -3.70 13.10 2.79
C ARG A 76 -3.51 13.16 1.28
N GLY A 77 -2.91 12.12 0.71
CA GLY A 77 -2.66 12.01 -0.74
C GLY A 77 -1.32 12.57 -1.21
N GLU A 78 -0.53 13.20 -0.33
CA GLU A 78 0.85 13.58 -0.67
C GLU A 78 1.81 12.40 -0.49
N LYS A 79 2.83 12.31 -1.36
CA LYS A 79 3.96 11.39 -1.17
C LYS A 79 4.82 11.90 -0.02
N SER A 80 4.78 11.19 1.11
CA SER A 80 5.68 11.46 2.23
C SER A 80 6.97 10.63 2.07
N ASP A 81 8.13 11.27 2.20
CA ASP A 81 9.43 10.60 2.18
C ASP A 81 10.03 10.61 3.59
N TYR A 82 10.54 9.46 4.03
CA TYR A 82 11.11 9.29 5.36
C TYR A 82 12.60 8.98 5.23
N SER A 83 13.45 9.99 5.47
CA SER A 83 14.90 9.83 5.55
C SER A 83 15.33 9.56 6.99
N VAL A 84 15.14 8.31 7.44
CA VAL A 84 15.64 7.85 8.74
C VAL A 84 17.00 7.19 8.58
N GLY A 85 18.05 7.83 9.10
CA GLY A 85 19.38 7.23 9.19
C GLY A 85 19.41 6.15 10.26
N LEU A 86 20.08 5.02 9.98
CA LEU A 86 20.33 3.91 10.92
C LEU A 86 20.91 4.34 12.28
N ALA A 87 21.49 5.54 12.37
CA ALA A 87 22.00 6.12 13.61
C ALA A 87 20.91 6.55 14.62
N TRP A 88 19.70 6.87 14.15
CA TRP A 88 18.62 7.38 15.01
C TRP A 88 17.84 6.29 15.75
N VAL A 89 17.94 5.03 15.29
CA VAL A 89 17.24 3.89 15.92
C VAL A 89 17.99 3.36 17.15
N LYS A 90 19.23 3.81 17.40
CA LYS A 90 20.05 3.37 18.55
C LYS A 90 20.02 4.31 19.76
N GLN A 91 19.20 5.34 19.76
CA GLN A 91 19.05 6.26 20.89
C GLN A 91 17.70 6.12 21.59
N TYR A 92 17.21 4.89 21.83
CA TYR A 92 16.32 4.57 22.95
C TYR A 92 16.47 3.10 23.32
#